data_AF-A0A800BYK4-F1
#
_entry.id   AF-A0A800BYK4-F1
#
_cell.length_a   1.000
_cell.length_b   1.000
_cell.length_c   1.000
_cell.angle_alpha   90.00
_cell.angle_beta   90.00
_cell.angle_gamma   90.00
#
_symmetry.space_group_name_H-M   'P 1'
#
loop_
_entity.id
_entity.type
_entity.pdbx_description
1 polymer ?
#
loop_
_entity_poly.entity_id
_entity_poly.type
_entity_poly.pdbx_seq_one_letter_code
_entity_poly.pdbx_strand_id
1 'polypeptide(L)'
;MQNQIRTTVVNVCIIKNQILSSFTIAATYIGTVVGAGFASGQEVLQFFSFFGLKSIPALALAVILFAFFGGIVLNLGQRLRAKSYLEIVRYAGGPYLGRVVDAIVTFFLFGGLTAMAAGAGAIFTEQFGLSKVLGSSIMLIASLITVLLGFYGVVLSISFVVPVLLLSVLGLSVAALSTVPLDLGAISAWTGKVDPAIPWWPLSALTYVSYNLVLSIAILAPLGAKAASANALRNGAFLGGLG
;
A
#
# COMPACT_ATOMS: atom_id res chain seq x y z
N MET A 1 -20.92 5.34 39.13
CA MET A 1 -19.63 4.94 38.50
C MET A 1 -19.70 3.61 37.74
N GLN A 2 -20.51 2.61 38.14
CA GLN A 2 -20.59 1.32 37.41
C GLN A 2 -21.17 1.40 35.99
N ASN A 3 -22.09 2.35 35.70
CA ASN A 3 -22.65 2.51 34.35
C ASN A 3 -21.65 3.08 33.33
N GLN A 4 -20.78 4.02 33.71
CA GLN A 4 -19.74 4.53 32.79
C GLN A 4 -18.68 3.47 32.48
N ILE A 5 -18.30 2.64 33.45
CA ILE A 5 -17.36 1.54 33.22
C ILE A 5 -17.98 0.49 32.28
N ARG A 6 -19.28 0.20 32.41
CA ARG A 6 -19.99 -0.69 31.48
C ARG A 6 -20.03 -0.12 30.06
N THR A 7 -20.27 1.17 29.88
CA THR A 7 -20.29 1.79 28.53
C THR A 7 -18.91 1.82 27.89
N THR A 8 -17.84 2.08 28.65
CA THR A 8 -16.46 2.04 28.13
C THR A 8 -16.04 0.61 27.78
N VAL A 9 -16.37 -0.38 28.62
CA VAL A 9 -16.07 -1.80 28.33
C VAL A 9 -16.90 -2.31 27.15
N VAL A 10 -18.15 -1.87 26.99
CA VAL A 10 -18.99 -2.23 25.82
C VAL A 10 -18.49 -1.55 24.54
N ASN A 11 -18.09 -0.27 24.58
CA ASN A 11 -17.49 0.40 23.42
C ASN A 11 -16.13 -0.21 23.01
N VAL A 12 -15.31 -0.63 23.97
CA VAL A 12 -14.07 -1.39 23.71
C VAL A 12 -14.39 -2.79 23.15
N CYS A 13 -15.48 -3.42 23.57
CA CYS A 13 -15.92 -4.71 23.04
C CYS A 13 -16.51 -4.63 21.62
N ILE A 14 -17.20 -3.53 21.27
CA ILE A 14 -17.77 -3.30 19.92
C ILE A 14 -16.69 -3.06 18.85
N ILE A 15 -15.51 -2.56 19.22
CA ILE A 15 -14.36 -2.46 18.30
C ILE A 15 -13.84 -3.86 17.92
N LYS A 16 -14.07 -4.88 18.76
CA LYS A 16 -13.44 -6.21 18.65
C LYS A 16 -14.05 -7.11 17.56
N ASN A 17 -15.21 -6.75 17.00
CA ASN A 17 -15.92 -7.57 16.01
C ASN A 17 -16.37 -6.79 14.76
N GLN A 18 -15.60 -5.77 14.38
CA GLN A 18 -15.87 -4.98 13.17
C GLN A 18 -15.57 -5.84 11.94
N ILE A 19 -16.63 -6.25 11.28
CA ILE A 19 -16.62 -6.84 9.95
C ILE A 19 -16.26 -5.73 8.94
N LEU A 20 -15.26 -5.95 8.09
CA LEU A 20 -14.74 -4.92 7.19
C LEU A 20 -15.54 -4.82 5.88
N SER A 21 -15.92 -3.58 5.53
CA SER A 21 -16.61 -3.25 4.28
C SER A 21 -15.68 -3.30 3.07
N SER A 22 -16.25 -3.38 1.86
CA SER A 22 -15.48 -3.33 0.60
C SER A 22 -14.62 -2.06 0.49
N PHE A 23 -15.15 -0.91 0.94
CA PHE A 23 -14.45 0.38 0.86
C PHE A 23 -13.27 0.42 1.84
N THR A 24 -13.45 -0.09 3.06
CA THR A 24 -12.36 -0.20 4.03
C THR A 24 -11.26 -1.14 3.55
N ILE A 25 -11.64 -2.27 2.93
CA ILE A 25 -10.68 -3.21 2.33
C ILE A 25 -9.92 -2.52 1.18
N ALA A 26 -10.61 -1.82 0.28
CA ALA A 26 -9.99 -1.10 -0.83
C ALA A 26 -9.04 0.00 -0.32
N ALA A 27 -9.49 0.85 0.59
CA ALA A 27 -8.66 1.91 1.17
C ALA A 27 -7.43 1.33 1.88
N THR A 28 -7.59 0.25 2.64
CA THR A 28 -6.46 -0.41 3.28
C THR A 28 -5.50 -0.99 2.25
N TYR A 29 -6.01 -1.65 1.20
CA TYR A 29 -5.16 -2.19 0.14
C TYR A 29 -4.36 -1.07 -0.54
N ILE A 30 -5.02 -0.02 -1.03
CA ILE A 30 -4.36 1.14 -1.66
C ILE A 30 -3.27 1.70 -0.75
N GLY A 31 -3.58 1.96 0.52
CA GLY A 31 -2.61 2.55 1.44
C GLY A 31 -1.50 1.60 1.91
N THR A 32 -1.62 0.29 1.68
CA THR A 32 -0.53 -0.67 1.90
C THR A 32 0.40 -0.82 0.69
N VAL A 33 -0.05 -0.39 -0.48
CA VAL A 33 0.76 -0.35 -1.71
C VAL A 33 1.43 1.02 -1.84
N VAL A 34 0.68 2.08 -1.57
CA VAL A 34 1.15 3.46 -1.70
C VAL A 34 2.08 3.83 -0.55
N GLY A 35 3.36 4.04 -0.88
CA GLY A 35 4.39 4.46 0.06
C GLY A 35 5.02 5.83 -0.25
N ALA A 36 6.13 6.16 0.43
CA ALA A 36 6.90 7.37 0.17
C ALA A 36 7.48 7.43 -1.27
N GLY A 37 7.80 6.27 -1.86
CA GLY A 37 8.23 6.18 -3.26
C GLY A 37 7.12 6.61 -4.23
N PHE A 38 5.89 6.21 -3.97
CA PHE A 38 4.72 6.67 -4.70
C PHE A 38 4.46 8.16 -4.47
N ALA A 39 4.48 8.61 -3.21
CA ALA A 39 4.21 10.02 -2.85
C ALA A 39 5.22 11.00 -3.43
N SER A 40 6.49 10.60 -3.56
CA SER A 40 7.54 11.38 -4.23
C SER A 40 7.53 11.26 -5.77
N GLY A 41 6.72 10.35 -6.32
CA GLY A 41 6.64 10.06 -7.75
C GLY A 41 7.78 9.19 -8.29
N GLN A 42 8.76 8.82 -7.46
CA GLN A 42 9.95 8.06 -7.90
C GLN A 42 9.62 6.68 -8.45
N GLU A 43 8.68 5.97 -7.82
CA GLU A 43 8.23 4.67 -8.31
C GLU A 43 7.55 4.79 -9.67
N VAL A 44 6.68 5.79 -9.83
CA VAL A 44 5.97 6.03 -11.10
C VAL A 44 6.95 6.38 -12.21
N LEU A 45 7.97 7.20 -11.90
CA LEU A 45 9.01 7.56 -12.85
C LEU A 45 9.83 6.35 -13.34
N GLN A 46 10.28 5.50 -12.42
CA GLN A 46 11.17 4.38 -12.73
C GLN A 46 10.45 3.17 -13.35
N PHE A 47 9.21 2.90 -12.96
CA PHE A 47 8.46 1.74 -13.43
C PHE A 47 7.54 2.02 -14.62
N PHE A 48 7.13 3.27 -14.81
CA PHE A 48 6.14 3.61 -15.83
C PHE A 48 6.61 4.76 -16.73
N SER A 49 6.80 5.97 -16.20
CA SER A 49 6.99 7.18 -17.02
C SER A 49 8.14 7.09 -18.04
N PHE A 50 9.19 6.32 -17.73
CA PHE A 50 10.27 6.01 -18.67
C PHE A 50 9.80 5.53 -20.05
N PHE A 51 8.68 4.80 -20.11
CA PHE A 51 8.16 4.18 -21.33
C PHE A 51 7.28 5.12 -22.18
N GLY A 52 7.07 6.38 -21.76
CA GLY A 52 6.24 7.33 -22.48
C GLY A 52 4.82 6.80 -22.68
N LEU A 53 4.31 6.78 -23.92
CA LEU A 53 2.95 6.28 -24.20
C LEU A 53 2.76 4.79 -23.88
N LYS A 54 3.83 3.99 -23.88
CA LYS A 54 3.76 2.57 -23.47
C LYS A 54 3.51 2.39 -21.96
N SER A 55 3.51 3.47 -21.18
CA SER A 55 3.07 3.46 -19.79
C SER A 55 1.59 3.12 -19.64
N ILE A 56 0.74 3.49 -20.62
CA ILE A 56 -0.71 3.22 -20.57
C ILE A 56 -1.00 1.72 -20.51
N PRO A 57 -0.52 0.88 -21.44
CA PRO A 57 -0.72 -0.57 -21.34
C PRO A 57 0.01 -1.18 -20.14
N ALA A 58 1.13 -0.62 -19.69
CA ALA A 58 1.81 -1.05 -18.48
C ALA A 58 0.96 -0.82 -17.20
N LEU A 59 0.32 0.34 -17.07
CA LEU A 59 -0.63 0.66 -16.00
C LEU A 59 -1.84 -0.27 -16.05
N ALA A 60 -2.44 -0.46 -17.23
CA ALA A 60 -3.58 -1.36 -17.38
C ALA A 60 -3.23 -2.79 -16.96
N LEU A 61 -2.05 -3.28 -17.32
CA LEU A 61 -1.54 -4.57 -16.87
C LEU A 61 -1.36 -4.60 -15.35
N ALA A 62 -0.76 -3.56 -14.75
CA ALA A 62 -0.58 -3.47 -13.31
C ALA A 62 -1.91 -3.54 -12.54
N VAL A 63 -2.93 -2.79 -12.99
CA VAL A 63 -4.28 -2.82 -12.39
C VAL A 63 -4.88 -4.23 -12.41
N ILE A 64 -4.79 -4.92 -13.55
CA ILE A 64 -5.27 -6.30 -13.69
C ILE A 64 -4.54 -7.23 -12.72
N LEU A 65 -3.21 -7.13 -12.67
CA LEU A 65 -2.38 -7.99 -11.82
C LEU A 65 -2.61 -7.71 -10.32
N PHE A 66 -2.76 -6.46 -9.89
CA PHE A 66 -3.10 -6.12 -8.50
C PHE A 66 -4.47 -6.62 -8.11
N ALA A 67 -5.49 -6.43 -8.95
CA ALA A 67 -6.83 -6.94 -8.68
C ALA A 67 -6.84 -8.47 -8.58
N PHE A 68 -6.10 -9.15 -9.47
CA PHE A 68 -6.01 -10.60 -9.50
C PHE A 68 -5.23 -11.17 -8.31
N PHE A 69 -3.95 -10.82 -8.15
CA PHE A 69 -3.10 -11.40 -7.11
C PHE A 69 -3.45 -10.87 -5.71
N GLY A 70 -3.82 -9.60 -5.58
CA GLY A 70 -4.36 -9.07 -4.32
C GLY A 70 -5.65 -9.78 -3.92
N GLY A 71 -6.53 -10.05 -4.89
CA GLY A 71 -7.73 -10.86 -4.69
C GLY A 71 -7.42 -12.27 -4.21
N ILE A 72 -6.39 -12.93 -4.76
CA ILE A 72 -5.92 -14.24 -4.31
C ILE A 72 -5.46 -14.18 -2.85
N VAL A 73 -4.61 -13.21 -2.49
CA VAL A 73 -4.11 -13.05 -1.12
C VAL A 73 -5.26 -12.83 -0.13
N LEU A 74 -6.17 -11.91 -0.47
CA LEU A 74 -7.36 -11.61 0.34
C LEU A 74 -8.25 -12.85 0.52
N ASN A 75 -8.46 -13.62 -0.56
CA ASN A 75 -9.25 -14.84 -0.50
C ASN A 75 -8.59 -15.94 0.34
N LEU A 76 -7.27 -16.13 0.19
CA LEU A 76 -6.50 -17.07 1.02
C LEU A 76 -6.52 -16.65 2.49
N GLY A 77 -6.40 -15.36 2.78
CA GLY A 77 -6.54 -14.81 4.12
C GLY A 77 -7.89 -15.18 4.75
N GLN A 78 -8.98 -15.05 3.98
CA GLN A 78 -10.32 -15.45 4.44
C GLN A 78 -10.43 -16.96 4.67
N ARG A 79 -10.00 -17.78 3.70
CA ARG A 79 -10.12 -19.24 3.75
C ARG A 79 -9.31 -19.85 4.89
N LEU A 80 -8.09 -19.38 5.08
CA LEU A 80 -7.17 -19.87 6.11
C LEU A 80 -7.45 -19.25 7.49
N ARG A 81 -8.31 -18.22 7.57
CA ARG A 81 -8.50 -17.37 8.75
C ARG A 81 -7.17 -16.82 9.26
N ALA A 82 -6.34 -16.39 8.31
CA ALA A 82 -4.95 -16.02 8.54
C ALA A 82 -4.84 -14.91 9.59
N LYS A 83 -4.04 -15.12 10.63
CA LYS A 83 -3.67 -14.07 11.59
C LYS A 83 -2.40 -13.34 11.18
N SER A 84 -1.61 -13.95 10.30
CA SER A 84 -0.36 -13.42 9.77
C SER A 84 -0.16 -13.81 8.31
N TYR A 85 0.69 -13.07 7.60
CA TYR A 85 1.05 -13.40 6.22
C TYR A 85 1.79 -14.75 6.10
N LEU A 86 2.47 -15.17 7.18
CA LEU A 86 3.24 -16.40 7.22
C LEU A 86 2.39 -17.64 6.92
N GLU A 87 1.12 -17.62 7.33
CA GLU A 87 0.17 -18.71 7.04
C GLU A 87 -0.09 -18.86 5.54
N ILE A 88 -0.24 -17.73 4.83
CA ILE A 88 -0.39 -17.72 3.37
C ILE A 88 0.91 -18.16 2.69
N VAL A 89 2.04 -17.60 3.11
CA VAL A 89 3.36 -17.90 2.50
C VAL A 89 3.72 -19.37 2.67
N ARG A 90 3.50 -19.95 3.85
CA ARG A 90 3.76 -21.38 4.10
C ARG A 90 2.77 -22.29 3.38
N TYR A 91 1.50 -21.89 3.28
CA TYR A 91 0.49 -22.62 2.51
C TYR A 91 0.85 -22.67 1.02
N ALA A 92 1.27 -21.55 0.43
CA ALA A 92 1.59 -21.46 -0.99
C ALA A 92 2.98 -22.03 -1.34
N GLY A 93 3.99 -21.78 -0.51
CA GLY A 93 5.39 -22.14 -0.78
C GLY A 93 5.88 -23.42 -0.07
N GLY A 94 5.07 -24.04 0.77
CA GLY A 94 5.50 -25.21 1.56
C GLY A 94 6.67 -24.91 2.52
N PRO A 95 7.36 -25.94 3.03
CA PRO A 95 8.32 -25.80 4.13
C PRO A 95 9.66 -25.15 3.74
N TYR A 96 10.06 -25.23 2.46
CA TYR A 96 11.35 -24.71 1.98
C TYR A 96 11.18 -23.34 1.33
N LEU A 97 10.43 -23.27 0.22
CA LEU A 97 10.22 -22.01 -0.49
C LEU A 97 9.46 -20.99 0.38
N GLY A 98 8.52 -21.45 1.21
CA GLY A 98 7.83 -20.60 2.18
C GLY A 98 8.78 -19.93 3.18
N ARG A 99 9.84 -20.61 3.66
CA ARG A 99 10.84 -19.98 4.55
C ARG A 99 11.69 -18.94 3.83
N VAL A 100 12.05 -19.20 2.58
CA VAL A 100 12.81 -18.24 1.77
C VAL A 100 11.98 -16.98 1.54
N VAL A 101 10.72 -17.14 1.15
CA VAL A 101 9.79 -16.02 0.95
C VAL A 101 9.54 -15.26 2.25
N ASP A 102 9.38 -15.93 3.38
CA ASP A 102 9.25 -15.31 4.71
C ASP A 102 10.45 -14.42 5.06
N ALA A 103 11.67 -14.91 4.83
CA ALA A 103 12.89 -14.14 5.02
C ALA A 103 12.94 -12.91 4.11
N ILE A 104 12.54 -13.05 2.83
CA ILE A 104 12.45 -11.95 1.87
C ILE A 104 11.43 -10.91 2.36
N VAL A 105 10.20 -11.32 2.69
CA VAL A 105 9.15 -10.40 3.18
C VAL A 105 9.64 -9.66 4.42
N THR A 106 10.23 -10.36 5.39
CA THR A 106 10.75 -9.75 6.61
C THR A 106 11.84 -8.70 6.32
N PHE A 107 12.79 -9.02 5.44
CA PHE A 107 13.81 -8.07 5.01
C PHE A 107 13.21 -6.82 4.37
N PHE A 108 12.25 -6.99 3.45
CA PHE A 108 11.58 -5.89 2.78
C PHE A 108 10.70 -5.06 3.72
N LEU A 109 10.02 -5.67 4.69
CA LEU A 109 9.25 -4.95 5.71
C LEU A 109 10.16 -4.07 6.59
N PHE A 110 11.32 -4.59 7.01
CA PHE A 110 12.30 -3.80 7.75
C PHE A 110 12.90 -2.69 6.89
N GLY A 111 13.29 -3.00 5.64
CA GLY A 111 13.78 -2.03 4.68
C GLY A 111 12.78 -0.90 4.44
N GLY A 112 11.51 -1.25 4.22
CA GLY A 112 10.41 -0.30 4.07
C GLY A 112 10.25 0.62 5.29
N LEU A 113 10.26 0.08 6.51
CA LEU A 113 10.20 0.88 7.74
C LEU A 113 11.36 1.90 7.81
N THR A 114 12.59 1.46 7.55
CA THR A 114 13.76 2.35 7.60
C THR A 114 13.72 3.42 6.51
N ALA A 115 13.32 3.07 5.28
CA ALA A 115 13.18 4.00 4.17
C ALA A 115 12.10 5.05 4.43
N MET A 116 10.95 4.66 5.00
CA MET A 116 9.88 5.58 5.37
C MET A 116 10.30 6.54 6.48
N ALA A 117 11.01 6.05 7.51
CA ALA A 117 11.54 6.90 8.58
C ALA A 117 12.58 7.90 8.05
N ALA A 118 13.45 7.48 7.12
CA ALA A 118 14.41 8.35 6.45
C ALA A 118 13.70 9.39 5.57
N GLY A 119 12.66 8.99 4.83
CA GLY A 119 11.83 9.89 4.01
C GLY A 119 11.14 10.97 4.85
N ALA A 120 10.55 10.59 6.00
CA ALA A 120 9.99 11.56 6.94
C ALA A 120 11.05 12.53 7.49
N GLY A 121 12.25 12.02 7.81
CA GLY A 121 13.38 12.85 8.21
C GLY A 121 13.81 13.86 7.13
N ALA A 122 13.86 13.43 5.86
CA ALA A 122 14.19 14.30 4.73
C ALA A 122 13.15 15.43 4.57
N ILE A 123 11.85 15.10 4.62
CA ILE A 123 10.77 16.10 4.53
C ILE A 123 10.89 17.14 5.65
N PHE A 124 11.22 16.73 6.88
CA PHE A 124 11.39 17.67 7.99
C PHE A 124 12.49 18.69 7.74
N THR A 125 13.60 18.27 7.13
CA THR A 125 14.68 19.19 6.78
C THR A 125 14.37 20.04 5.56
N GLU A 126 13.82 19.43 4.50
CA GLU A 126 13.60 20.11 3.21
C GLU A 126 12.42 21.09 3.26
N GLN A 127 11.34 20.74 3.93
CA GLN A 127 10.11 21.54 3.95
C GLN A 127 10.00 22.45 5.18
N PHE A 128 10.57 22.04 6.32
CA PHE A 128 10.45 22.78 7.57
C PHE A 128 11.78 23.32 8.12
N GLY A 129 12.92 23.00 7.50
CA GLY A 129 14.25 23.39 7.99
C GLY A 129 14.64 22.75 9.33
N LEU A 130 13.95 21.69 9.75
CA LEU A 130 14.16 21.01 11.04
C LEU A 130 15.14 19.84 10.93
N SER A 131 15.62 19.35 12.08
CA SER A 131 16.55 18.21 12.13
C SER A 131 15.93 16.92 11.57
N LYS A 132 16.69 16.19 10.75
CA LYS A 132 16.31 14.87 10.20
C LYS A 132 15.94 13.88 11.29
N VAL A 133 16.71 13.86 12.39
CA VAL A 133 16.50 12.94 13.52
C VAL A 133 15.13 13.15 14.16
N LEU A 134 14.67 14.41 14.23
CA LEU A 134 13.36 14.74 14.79
C LEU A 134 12.24 14.17 13.91
N GLY A 135 12.30 14.39 12.60
CA GLY A 135 11.31 13.87 11.66
C GLY A 135 11.23 12.35 11.67
N SER A 136 12.38 11.66 11.62
CA SER A 136 12.43 10.20 11.70
C SER A 136 11.90 9.67 13.04
N SER A 137 12.22 10.34 14.16
CA SER A 137 11.75 9.93 15.49
C SER A 137 10.24 10.07 15.63
N ILE A 138 9.67 11.17 15.14
CA ILE A 138 8.21 11.40 15.15
C ILE A 138 7.51 10.30 14.34
N MET A 139 8.02 9.98 13.15
CA MET A 139 7.47 8.91 12.32
C MET A 139 7.50 7.56 13.02
N LEU A 140 8.64 7.18 13.62
CA LEU A 140 8.78 5.91 14.34
C LEU A 140 7.86 5.82 15.55
N ILE A 141 7.74 6.91 16.33
CA ILE A 141 6.82 6.97 17.48
C ILE A 141 5.36 6.86 17.00
N ALA A 142 4.98 7.57 15.95
CA ALA A 142 3.64 7.49 15.38
C ALA A 142 3.32 6.06 14.90
N SER A 143 4.23 5.43 14.16
CA SER A 143 4.09 4.03 13.74
C SER A 143 3.97 3.07 14.92
N LEU A 144 4.78 3.25 15.97
CA LEU A 144 4.71 2.43 17.18
C LEU A 144 3.35 2.56 17.86
N ILE A 145 2.84 3.79 18.02
CA ILE A 145 1.50 4.03 18.58
C ILE A 145 0.44 3.33 17.73
N THR A 146 0.48 3.47 16.40
CA THR A 146 -0.47 2.82 15.49
C THR A 146 -0.45 1.29 15.63
N VAL A 147 0.73 0.67 15.77
CA VAL A 147 0.84 -0.79 15.97
C VAL A 147 0.33 -1.21 17.35
N LEU A 148 0.56 -0.42 18.40
CA LEU A 148 0.06 -0.69 19.76
C LEU A 148 -1.47 -0.61 19.86
N LEU A 149 -2.14 0.13 18.96
CA LEU A 149 -3.61 0.11 18.82
C LEU A 149 -4.14 -1.19 18.19
N GLY A 150 -3.25 -2.07 17.74
CA GLY A 150 -3.58 -3.36 17.14
C GLY A 150 -4.05 -3.25 15.69
N PHE A 151 -4.47 -4.39 15.13
CA PHE A 151 -4.81 -4.52 13.70
C PHE A 151 -5.85 -3.50 13.23
N TYR A 152 -6.94 -3.29 13.98
CA TYR A 152 -7.95 -2.30 13.62
C TYR A 152 -7.43 -0.86 13.69
N GLY A 153 -6.52 -0.55 14.62
CA GLY A 153 -5.84 0.73 14.67
C GLY A 153 -5.04 1.01 13.40
N VAL A 154 -4.26 0.03 12.94
CA VAL A 154 -3.51 0.09 11.67
C VAL A 154 -4.46 0.33 10.48
N VAL A 155 -5.53 -0.47 10.37
CA VAL A 155 -6.53 -0.35 9.29
C VAL A 155 -7.19 1.03 9.27
N LEU A 156 -7.56 1.56 10.44
CA LEU A 156 -8.19 2.88 10.56
C LEU A 156 -7.22 4.01 10.21
N SER A 157 -5.96 3.93 10.65
CA SER A 157 -4.93 4.91 10.29
C SER A 157 -4.73 4.96 8.76
N ILE A 158 -4.61 3.79 8.12
CA ILE A 158 -4.47 3.71 6.66
C ILE A 158 -5.71 4.26 5.95
N SER A 159 -6.89 3.83 6.38
CA SER A 159 -8.16 4.25 5.77
C SER A 159 -8.43 5.75 5.89
N PHE A 160 -7.83 6.42 6.88
CA PHE A 160 -7.89 7.88 7.03
C PHE A 160 -6.91 8.60 6.10
N VAL A 161 -5.69 8.09 5.94
CA VAL A 161 -4.62 8.73 5.14
C VAL A 161 -4.90 8.63 3.64
N VAL A 162 -5.42 7.50 3.17
CA VAL A 162 -5.59 7.21 1.74
C VAL A 162 -6.50 8.20 1.01
N PRO A 163 -7.68 8.59 1.53
CA PRO A 163 -8.52 9.60 0.88
C PRO A 163 -7.80 10.93 0.68
N VAL A 164 -7.02 11.38 1.67
CA VAL A 164 -6.23 12.62 1.57
C VAL A 164 -5.21 12.49 0.45
N LEU A 165 -4.50 11.37 0.40
CA LEU A 165 -3.48 11.10 -0.62
C LEU A 165 -4.07 11.08 -2.04
N LEU A 166 -5.17 10.35 -2.25
CA LEU A 166 -5.87 10.28 -3.54
C LEU A 166 -6.38 11.66 -3.98
N LEU A 167 -6.98 12.42 -3.06
CA LEU A 167 -7.43 13.78 -3.36
C LEU A 167 -6.27 14.70 -3.75
N SER A 168 -5.14 14.61 -3.06
CA SER A 168 -3.94 15.39 -3.39
C SER A 168 -3.40 15.03 -4.78
N VAL A 169 -3.24 13.74 -5.09
CA VAL A 169 -2.69 13.28 -6.38
C VAL A 169 -3.63 13.61 -7.53
N LEU A 170 -4.93 13.33 -7.40
CA LEU A 170 -5.93 13.64 -8.42
C LEU A 170 -6.07 15.16 -8.61
N GLY A 171 -6.10 15.92 -7.51
CA GLY A 171 -6.17 17.39 -7.55
C GLY A 171 -4.97 18.01 -8.26
N LEU A 172 -3.75 17.58 -7.91
CA LEU A 172 -2.53 18.01 -8.60
C LEU A 172 -2.53 17.62 -10.07
N SER A 173 -3.00 16.42 -10.40
CA SER A 173 -3.08 15.94 -11.80
C SER A 173 -4.04 16.80 -12.63
N VAL A 174 -5.23 17.13 -12.10
CA VAL A 174 -6.20 18.01 -12.77
C VAL A 174 -5.63 19.42 -12.92
N ALA A 175 -5.00 19.97 -11.88
CA ALA A 175 -4.37 21.28 -11.93
C ALA A 175 -3.26 21.34 -13.00
N ALA A 176 -2.40 20.32 -13.05
CA ALA A 176 -1.33 20.22 -14.06
C ALA A 176 -1.91 20.15 -15.49
N LEU A 177 -2.92 19.31 -15.74
CA LEU A 177 -3.55 19.20 -17.06
C LEU A 177 -4.29 20.48 -17.48
N SER A 178 -4.77 21.27 -16.53
CA SER A 178 -5.46 22.55 -16.82
C SER A 178 -4.50 23.71 -17.11
N THR A 179 -3.25 23.63 -16.64
CA THR A 179 -2.25 24.72 -16.70
C THR A 179 -1.16 24.46 -17.72
N VAL A 180 -0.84 23.20 -18.01
CA VAL A 180 0.20 22.80 -18.96
C VAL A 180 -0.47 22.26 -20.22
N PRO A 181 -0.25 22.87 -21.40
CA PRO A 181 -0.79 22.34 -22.64
C PRO A 181 -0.25 20.94 -22.93
N LEU A 182 -1.15 20.04 -23.35
CA LEU A 182 -0.80 18.66 -23.71
C LEU A 182 0.06 18.64 -24.96
N ASP A 183 1.36 18.40 -24.79
CA ASP A 183 2.31 18.15 -25.87
C ASP A 183 2.72 16.68 -25.89
N LEU A 184 2.12 15.92 -26.83
CA LEU A 184 2.46 14.50 -27.03
C LEU A 184 3.91 14.30 -27.51
N GLY A 185 4.50 15.29 -28.17
CA GLY A 185 5.91 15.29 -28.58
C GLY A 185 6.86 15.44 -27.40
N ALA A 186 6.48 16.23 -26.39
CA ALA A 186 7.22 16.32 -25.13
C ALA A 186 7.26 14.98 -24.39
N ILE A 187 6.20 14.17 -24.43
CA ILE A 187 6.16 12.83 -23.80
C ILE A 187 7.24 11.92 -24.38
N SER A 188 7.42 11.93 -25.70
CA SER A 188 8.53 11.22 -26.37
C SER A 188 9.91 11.83 -26.11
N ALA A 189 9.99 13.10 -25.69
CA ALA A 189 11.26 13.72 -25.30
C ALA A 189 11.70 13.35 -23.86
N TRP A 190 10.81 12.74 -23.06
CA TRP A 190 11.11 12.21 -21.73
C TRP A 190 11.51 10.73 -21.74
N THR A 191 11.17 9.99 -22.80
CA THR A 191 11.64 8.60 -22.95
C THR A 191 13.16 8.56 -23.01
N GLY A 192 13.81 7.81 -22.11
CA GLY A 192 15.27 7.68 -22.09
C GLY A 192 16.04 8.66 -21.20
N LYS A 193 15.37 9.57 -20.47
CA LYS A 193 16.04 10.53 -19.57
C LYS A 193 16.26 10.05 -18.13
N VAL A 194 15.65 8.93 -17.76
CA VAL A 194 15.74 8.32 -16.43
C VAL A 194 16.13 6.86 -16.63
N ASP A 195 17.02 6.32 -15.80
CA ASP A 195 17.33 4.90 -15.87
C ASP A 195 16.16 4.09 -15.31
N PRO A 196 15.54 3.18 -16.10
CA PRO A 196 14.44 2.38 -15.61
C PRO A 196 14.95 1.29 -14.67
N ALA A 197 14.12 0.90 -13.70
CA ALA A 197 14.41 -0.28 -12.90
C ALA A 197 14.49 -1.55 -13.77
N ILE A 198 13.62 -1.65 -14.77
CA ILE A 198 13.57 -2.74 -15.75
C ILE A 198 13.32 -2.14 -17.14
N PRO A 199 14.18 -2.35 -18.15
CA PRO A 199 14.05 -1.71 -19.47
C PRO A 199 13.04 -2.42 -20.40
N TRP A 200 11.96 -2.99 -19.87
CA TRP A 200 10.89 -3.63 -20.66
C TRP A 200 9.53 -3.46 -19.97
N TRP A 201 8.59 -2.77 -20.62
CA TRP A 201 7.34 -2.30 -19.98
C TRP A 201 6.46 -3.39 -19.34
N PRO A 202 6.28 -4.61 -19.91
CA PRO A 202 5.45 -5.64 -19.29
C PRO A 202 6.11 -6.19 -18.03
N LEU A 203 7.42 -6.44 -18.09
CA LEU A 203 8.18 -6.92 -16.93
C LEU A 203 8.31 -5.84 -15.87
N SER A 204 8.43 -4.57 -16.26
CA SER A 204 8.36 -3.46 -15.31
C SER A 204 7.05 -3.45 -14.54
N ALA A 205 5.90 -3.57 -15.23
CA ALA A 205 4.60 -3.68 -14.57
C ALA A 205 4.51 -4.93 -13.67
N LEU A 206 4.97 -6.09 -14.13
CA LEU A 206 4.97 -7.32 -13.35
C LEU A 206 5.84 -7.19 -12.08
N THR A 207 7.05 -6.65 -12.21
CA THR A 207 7.96 -6.41 -11.09
C THR A 207 7.38 -5.38 -10.13
N TYR A 208 6.76 -4.31 -10.65
CA TYR A 208 6.05 -3.31 -9.84
C TYR A 208 4.98 -3.97 -8.96
N VAL A 209 4.11 -4.79 -9.55
CA VAL A 209 3.08 -5.50 -8.80
C VAL A 209 3.67 -6.51 -7.83
N SER A 210 4.70 -7.25 -8.25
CA SER A 210 5.34 -8.27 -7.43
C SER A 210 5.97 -7.68 -6.16
N TYR A 211 6.75 -6.60 -6.26
CA TYR A 211 7.39 -6.03 -5.08
C TYR A 211 6.36 -5.43 -4.11
N ASN A 212 5.33 -4.75 -4.65
CA ASN A 212 4.29 -4.14 -3.83
C ASN A 212 3.51 -5.21 -3.08
N LEU A 213 3.11 -6.30 -3.75
CA LEU A 213 2.37 -7.37 -3.08
C LEU A 213 3.19 -8.11 -2.02
N VAL A 214 4.52 -8.23 -2.19
CA VAL A 214 5.41 -8.79 -1.16
C VAL A 214 5.33 -7.97 0.14
N LEU A 215 5.22 -6.65 0.04
CA LEU A 215 5.05 -5.78 1.22
C LEU A 215 3.60 -5.83 1.74
N SER A 216 2.63 -5.70 0.84
CA SER A 216 1.23 -5.56 1.21
C SER A 216 0.63 -6.85 1.81
N ILE A 217 1.18 -8.04 1.51
CA ILE A 217 0.70 -9.33 2.05
C ILE A 217 0.64 -9.35 3.59
N ALA A 218 1.53 -8.60 4.26
CA ALA A 218 1.56 -8.44 5.71
C ALA A 218 0.23 -7.95 6.30
N ILE A 219 -0.47 -7.08 5.55
CA ILE A 219 -1.77 -6.53 5.93
C ILE A 219 -2.91 -7.23 5.20
N LEU A 220 -2.79 -7.51 3.90
CA LEU A 220 -3.86 -8.14 3.12
C LEU A 220 -4.25 -9.52 3.66
N ALA A 221 -3.29 -10.30 4.19
CA ALA A 221 -3.57 -11.62 4.75
C ALA A 221 -4.56 -11.56 5.94
N PRO A 222 -4.27 -10.86 7.05
CA PRO A 222 -5.23 -10.69 8.15
C PRO A 222 -6.46 -9.86 7.77
N LEU A 223 -6.34 -8.93 6.80
CA LEU A 223 -7.48 -8.17 6.26
C LEU A 223 -8.51 -9.10 5.61
N GLY A 224 -8.05 -10.08 4.84
CA GLY A 224 -8.87 -11.10 4.22
C GLY A 224 -9.69 -11.92 5.24
N ALA A 225 -9.06 -12.29 6.35
CA ALA A 225 -9.68 -13.04 7.45
C ALA A 225 -10.81 -12.26 8.17
N LYS A 226 -10.82 -10.93 8.05
CA LYS A 226 -11.78 -10.02 8.73
C LYS A 226 -12.81 -9.39 7.80
N ALA A 227 -12.84 -9.79 6.54
CA ALA A 227 -13.79 -9.26 5.57
C ALA A 227 -15.24 -9.74 5.81
N ALA A 228 -16.20 -8.87 5.49
CA ALA A 228 -17.63 -9.12 5.70
C ALA A 228 -18.21 -10.30 4.93
N SER A 229 -17.74 -10.48 3.71
CA SER A 229 -18.29 -11.43 2.77
C SER A 229 -17.32 -11.64 1.62
N ALA A 230 -17.56 -12.69 0.83
CA ALA A 230 -16.85 -12.90 -0.42
C ALA A 230 -17.02 -11.73 -1.41
N ASN A 231 -18.20 -11.08 -1.39
CA ASN A 231 -18.46 -9.89 -2.21
C ASN A 231 -17.64 -8.68 -1.74
N ALA A 232 -17.49 -8.50 -0.43
CA ALA A 232 -16.66 -7.43 0.11
C ALA A 232 -15.18 -7.61 -0.28
N LEU A 233 -14.69 -8.85 -0.29
CA LEU A 233 -13.34 -9.17 -0.76
C LEU A 233 -13.18 -8.90 -2.25
N ARG A 234 -14.10 -9.40 -3.08
CA ARG A 234 -13.99 -9.22 -4.53
C ARG A 234 -14.04 -7.75 -4.93
N ASN A 235 -14.98 -7.00 -4.38
CA ASN A 235 -15.11 -5.58 -4.67
C ASN A 235 -13.95 -4.78 -4.06
N GLY A 236 -13.51 -5.13 -2.85
CA GLY A 236 -12.34 -4.51 -2.21
C GLY A 236 -11.04 -4.76 -2.97
N ALA A 237 -10.84 -5.96 -3.51
CA ALA A 237 -9.70 -6.30 -4.35
C ALA A 237 -9.72 -5.55 -5.69
N PHE A 238 -10.89 -5.47 -6.33
CA PHE A 238 -11.04 -4.75 -7.60
C PHE A 238 -10.83 -3.24 -7.42
N LEU A 239 -11.52 -2.62 -6.45
CA LEU A 239 -11.36 -1.20 -6.16
C LEU A 239 -9.96 -0.88 -5.67
N GLY A 240 -9.36 -1.76 -4.86
CA GLY A 240 -8.00 -1.60 -4.37
C GLY A 240 -6.92 -1.78 -5.43
N GLY A 241 -7.17 -2.57 -6.48
CA GLY A 241 -6.28 -2.66 -7.64
C GLY A 241 -6.47 -1.55 -8.66
N LEU A 242 -7.65 -0.92 -8.69
CA LEU A 242 -7.96 0.22 -9.57
C LEU A 242 -7.39 1.54 -9.03
N GLY A 243 -7.46 1.74 -7.71
CA GLY A 243 -6.91 2.92 -7.03
C GLY A 243 -5.40 2.84 -6.88
#